data_AF-A0A3S1B4S8-F1
#
_entry.id   AF-A0A3S1B4S8-F1
#
_cell.length_a   1.000
_cell.length_b   1.000
_cell.length_c   1.000
_cell.angle_alpha   90.00
_cell.angle_beta   90.00
_cell.angle_gamma   90.00
#
_symmetry.space_group_name_H-M   'P 1'
#
loop_
_entity.id
_entity.type
_entity.pdbx_description
1 polymer ?
#
loop_
_entity_poly.entity_id
_entity_poly.type
_entity_poly.pdbx_seq_one_letter_code
_entity_poly.pdbx_strand_id
1 'polypeptide(L)'
;MHKISEYRDSLRNKEYRQSFIKRITRQDVPEPADEQDSTIIKSEAYFTPFVGKVIRNIYYRKVKVFGPRNINDTSFTTSMKLIHLANRLHYDSREWVIRQSLFFRENERLDPFEMADNERYLRNRPFIQDARIHVKNPEHSSDSVDIEVVTKDVFEYGADLSQFSAKDIKARVSNNDLFGAGQGLQVGFQWRSDYTPTWNTEVRYTKYNLLGSFVDVSAGYTTLNNYLPLDTNVYEGTIYLNLNRPLYRNAAKWVGGLSLASSWSINIRGAEPQEADSLYRDYRYMVIDGWFGYNFINNYKHDGTIGNKPNFAILARHFNLDFQRQPDQLKFRTDPVYNDHRYYLLELQVYRLDYFKAHHFFGFGRTEDIPLGYNISATSGWESWKDRRRMYTGLEVQKYWLTRRQGLFNTTVGVSSFWQRRPEDAVIHARLEYYSRLLNVRKSRFRQFLNIDYLNNPNNFFYKPLNINMENGIWGYRDTKLNGFQRLNAGAETVYYSPLKFLGFKFNFFTSLQASMLTAKSDDLFKNPIYLGVGGGFRVRNENLSLNTIKVSGYYFPNAPPPMKNFQLEITTIVDFRFDISALKAPGFLSFR
;
A
#
# COMPACT_ATOMS: atom_id res chain seq x y z
N MET A 1 -38.65 31.86 -6.22
CA MET A 1 -37.74 31.34 -7.27
C MET A 1 -36.60 32.31 -7.65
N HIS A 2 -36.70 33.62 -7.41
CA HIS A 2 -35.66 34.60 -7.77
C HIS A 2 -34.31 34.48 -7.02
N LYS A 3 -34.31 34.08 -5.74
CA LYS A 3 -33.05 33.97 -4.95
C LYS A 3 -32.17 32.77 -5.32
N ILE A 4 -32.72 31.74 -5.97
CA ILE A 4 -31.98 30.55 -6.39
C ILE A 4 -31.32 30.78 -7.76
N SER A 5 -31.92 31.58 -8.66
CA SER A 5 -31.29 31.95 -9.93
C SER A 5 -30.11 32.91 -9.71
N GLU A 6 -30.22 33.87 -8.78
CA GLU A 6 -29.10 34.74 -8.39
C GLU A 6 -27.93 33.96 -7.76
N TYR A 7 -28.22 32.89 -7.01
CA TYR A 7 -27.18 32.01 -6.44
C TYR A 7 -26.51 31.15 -7.52
N ARG A 8 -27.26 30.73 -8.54
CA ARG A 8 -26.76 29.94 -9.67
C ARG A 8 -25.91 30.77 -10.63
N ASP A 9 -26.24 32.05 -10.83
CA ASP A 9 -25.47 32.98 -11.66
C ASP A 9 -24.25 33.57 -10.92
N SER A 10 -24.34 33.83 -9.62
CA SER A 10 -23.18 34.26 -8.82
C SER A 10 -22.12 33.16 -8.69
N LEU A 11 -22.55 31.88 -8.68
CA LEU A 11 -21.65 30.73 -8.80
C LEU A 11 -21.03 30.57 -10.19
N ARG A 12 -21.36 31.37 -11.22
CA ARG A 12 -20.61 31.39 -12.50
C ARG A 12 -19.53 32.47 -12.55
N ASN A 13 -19.58 33.46 -11.66
CA ASN A 13 -18.64 34.57 -11.63
C ASN A 13 -17.34 34.19 -10.88
N LYS A 14 -16.19 34.28 -11.56
CA LYS A 14 -14.86 33.88 -11.06
C LYS A 14 -14.46 34.66 -9.80
N GLU A 15 -14.82 35.94 -9.74
CA GLU A 15 -14.50 36.82 -8.61
C GLU A 15 -15.35 36.50 -7.38
N TYR A 16 -16.63 36.16 -7.57
CA TYR A 16 -17.51 35.75 -6.49
C TYR A 16 -17.13 34.38 -5.91
N ARG A 17 -16.73 33.42 -6.75
CA ARG A 17 -16.15 32.13 -6.30
C ARG A 17 -14.89 32.36 -5.47
N GLN A 18 -13.98 33.21 -5.93
CA GLN A 18 -12.74 33.52 -5.21
C GLN A 18 -13.03 34.25 -3.90
N SER A 19 -13.95 35.21 -3.87
CA SER A 19 -14.42 35.92 -2.66
C SER A 19 -15.12 34.98 -1.67
N PHE A 20 -16.00 34.12 -2.13
CA PHE A 20 -16.75 33.16 -1.31
C PHE A 20 -15.82 32.09 -0.72
N ILE A 21 -14.91 31.53 -1.53
CA ILE A 21 -13.86 30.61 -1.05
C ILE A 21 -12.99 31.33 -0.03
N LYS A 22 -12.50 32.55 -0.31
CA LYS A 22 -11.63 33.32 0.59
C LYS A 22 -12.34 33.72 1.91
N ARG A 23 -13.64 34.00 1.87
CA ARG A 23 -14.49 34.35 3.02
C ARG A 23 -14.81 33.14 3.91
N ILE A 24 -14.89 31.94 3.32
CA ILE A 24 -15.16 30.69 4.04
C ILE A 24 -13.88 30.03 4.56
N THR A 25 -12.78 30.11 3.82
CA THR A 25 -11.55 29.38 4.18
C THR A 25 -10.70 30.08 5.23
N ARG A 26 -10.76 31.42 5.35
CA ARG A 26 -9.96 32.23 6.32
C ARG A 26 -8.55 31.64 6.59
N GLN A 27 -7.86 31.19 5.55
CA GLN A 27 -6.54 30.59 5.64
C GLN A 27 -5.55 31.44 4.85
N ASP A 28 -5.26 32.62 5.40
CA ASP A 28 -4.05 33.38 5.08
C ASP A 28 -2.92 32.90 5.98
N VAL A 29 -2.49 31.66 5.76
CA VAL A 29 -1.15 31.24 6.18
C VAL A 29 -0.42 30.95 4.88
N PRO A 30 0.55 31.80 4.48
CA PRO A 30 1.47 31.42 3.41
C PRO A 30 2.00 30.02 3.72
N GLU A 31 1.98 29.10 2.76
CA GLU A 31 2.73 27.86 2.91
C GLU A 31 4.16 28.27 3.29
N PRO A 32 4.70 27.86 4.45
CA PRO A 32 6.10 28.12 4.73
C PRO A 32 6.88 27.55 3.57
N ALA A 33 7.76 28.38 3.00
CA ALA A 33 8.72 27.94 2.02
C ALA A 33 9.70 27.03 2.75
N ASP A 34 9.35 25.76 2.88
CA ASP A 34 10.31 24.73 3.26
C ASP A 34 11.26 24.63 2.07
N GLU A 35 12.32 25.45 2.04
CA GLU A 35 13.36 25.43 1.00
C GLU A 35 14.07 24.06 0.91
N GLN A 36 13.83 23.17 1.88
CA GLN A 36 14.28 21.77 1.92
C GLN A 36 13.29 20.75 1.32
N ASP A 37 12.10 21.15 0.84
CA ASP A 37 11.07 20.23 0.31
C ASP A 37 11.51 19.46 -0.96
N SER A 38 12.61 19.85 -1.59
CA SER A 38 13.14 19.21 -2.80
C SER A 38 14.39 18.35 -2.55
N THR A 39 14.94 18.33 -1.34
CA THR A 39 16.19 17.64 -1.04
C THR A 39 15.95 16.29 -0.37
N ILE A 40 16.51 15.24 -0.96
CA ILE A 40 16.52 13.87 -0.43
C ILE A 40 17.59 13.83 0.67
N ILE A 41 17.17 14.03 1.93
CA ILE A 41 18.07 14.05 3.11
C ILE A 41 18.07 12.66 3.76
N LYS A 42 19.27 12.18 4.09
CA LYS A 42 19.47 10.93 4.84
C LYS A 42 18.77 11.00 6.19
N SER A 43 17.99 9.98 6.52
CA SER A 43 17.19 9.97 7.75
C SER A 43 18.04 9.98 9.02
N GLU A 44 19.23 9.38 9.00
CA GLU A 44 20.16 9.22 10.13
C GLU A 44 21.09 10.43 10.36
N ALA A 45 21.25 11.30 9.37
CA ALA A 45 22.26 12.38 9.39
C ALA A 45 22.11 13.36 10.57
N TYR A 46 20.88 13.56 11.05
CA TYR A 46 20.60 14.41 12.21
C TYR A 46 21.14 13.82 13.53
N PHE A 47 21.21 12.49 13.63
CA PHE A 47 21.60 11.79 14.86
C PHE A 47 23.10 11.47 14.92
N THR A 48 23.80 11.49 13.78
CA THR A 48 25.25 11.19 13.68
C THR A 48 26.13 11.97 14.67
N PRO A 49 25.89 13.27 14.97
CA PRO A 49 26.70 14.01 15.95
C PRO A 49 26.57 13.51 17.40
N PHE A 50 25.54 12.71 17.71
CA PHE A 50 25.22 12.26 19.08
C PHE A 50 25.52 10.77 19.31
N VAL A 51 26.18 10.11 18.35
CA VAL A 51 26.54 8.70 18.40
C VAL A 51 27.20 8.33 19.73
N GLY A 52 26.74 7.25 20.35
CA GLY A 52 27.37 6.67 21.53
C GLY A 52 27.07 7.37 22.86
N LYS A 53 26.44 8.56 22.84
CA LYS A 53 25.97 9.22 24.07
C LYS A 53 24.88 8.40 24.76
N VAL A 54 24.82 8.47 26.09
CA VAL A 54 23.84 7.72 26.88
C VAL A 54 22.51 8.45 26.96
N ILE A 55 21.41 7.77 26.65
CA ILE A 55 20.06 8.32 26.74
C ILE A 55 19.64 8.35 28.21
N ARG A 56 19.42 9.52 28.80
CA ARG A 56 19.02 9.62 30.22
C ARG A 56 17.52 9.51 30.39
N ASN A 57 16.80 10.42 29.73
CA ASN A 57 15.35 10.55 29.87
C ASN A 57 14.70 10.59 28.48
N ILE A 58 13.52 9.96 28.36
CA ILE A 58 12.69 10.04 27.16
C ILE A 58 11.39 10.78 27.49
N TYR A 59 11.19 11.92 26.84
CA TYR A 59 9.99 12.74 26.94
C TYR A 59 9.07 12.48 25.74
N TYR A 60 7.76 12.42 26.00
CA TYR A 60 6.74 12.22 24.96
C TYR A 60 5.93 13.50 24.77
N ARG A 61 5.87 14.01 23.54
CA ARG A 61 5.07 15.17 23.18
C ARG A 61 4.08 14.80 22.09
N LYS A 62 2.79 14.97 22.37
CA LYS A 62 1.73 14.70 21.39
C LYS A 62 1.23 16.01 20.79
N VAL A 63 1.23 16.09 19.47
CA VAL A 63 0.71 17.23 18.73
C VAL A 63 -0.73 16.96 18.35
N LYS A 64 -1.60 17.97 18.53
CA LYS A 64 -3.02 17.87 18.17
C LYS A 64 -3.19 17.49 16.70
N VAL A 65 -4.11 16.56 16.43
CA VAL A 65 -4.44 16.05 15.09
C VAL A 65 -4.75 17.19 14.11
N PHE A 66 -5.65 18.09 14.49
CA PHE A 66 -5.96 19.31 13.74
C PHE A 66 -5.15 20.51 14.26
N GLY A 67 -3.84 20.31 14.42
CA GLY A 67 -2.86 21.31 14.79
C GLY A 67 -2.05 21.84 13.59
N PRO A 68 -0.84 22.39 13.84
CA PRO A 68 0.02 22.90 12.77
C PRO A 68 0.37 21.82 11.74
N ARG A 69 0.70 22.25 10.52
CA ARG A 69 1.17 21.35 9.46
C ARG A 69 2.52 20.75 9.83
N ASN A 70 3.43 21.59 10.31
CA ASN A 70 4.74 21.18 10.76
C ASN A 70 4.66 20.79 12.24
N ILE A 71 5.11 19.57 12.57
CA ILE A 71 5.14 19.08 13.94
C ILE A 71 6.08 19.89 14.86
N ASN A 72 6.99 20.68 14.24
CA ASN A 72 7.92 21.58 14.91
C ASN A 72 7.32 22.96 15.21
N ASP A 73 6.18 23.32 14.62
CA ASP A 73 5.53 24.60 14.86
C ASP A 73 4.65 24.51 16.13
N THR A 74 4.99 25.29 17.16
CA THR A 74 4.28 25.32 18.44
C THR A 74 3.29 26.48 18.54
N SER A 75 3.18 27.33 17.52
CA SER A 75 2.43 28.60 17.56
C SER A 75 0.99 28.51 17.03
N PHE A 76 0.56 27.34 16.55
CA PHE A 76 -0.73 27.20 15.87
C PHE A 76 -1.93 27.40 16.80
N THR A 77 -2.78 28.36 16.45
CA THR A 77 -4.09 28.56 17.06
C THR A 77 -5.17 28.63 15.98
N THR A 78 -6.36 28.10 16.26
CA THR A 78 -7.50 28.15 15.34
C THR A 78 -8.76 28.63 16.04
N SER A 79 -9.54 29.47 15.37
CA SER A 79 -10.82 29.99 15.86
C SER A 79 -12.03 29.13 15.46
N MET A 80 -11.82 28.03 14.73
CA MET A 80 -12.90 27.19 14.20
C MET A 80 -13.46 26.22 15.26
N LYS A 81 -14.72 26.43 15.69
CA LYS A 81 -15.42 25.58 16.67
C LYS A 81 -15.48 24.10 16.29
N LEU A 82 -15.62 23.79 15.00
CA LEU A 82 -15.64 22.41 14.50
C LEU A 82 -14.30 21.68 14.74
N ILE A 83 -13.18 22.38 14.60
CA ILE A 83 -11.85 21.81 14.87
C ILE A 83 -11.67 21.52 16.36
N HIS A 84 -12.18 22.41 17.23
CA HIS A 84 -12.17 22.18 18.69
C HIS A 84 -13.05 20.99 19.09
N LEU A 85 -14.23 20.85 18.49
CA LEU A 85 -15.09 19.68 18.72
C LEU A 85 -14.43 18.39 18.24
N ALA A 86 -13.83 18.39 17.05
CA ALA A 86 -13.14 17.22 16.52
C ALA A 86 -11.95 16.81 17.41
N ASN A 87 -11.11 17.76 17.83
CA ASN A 87 -10.02 17.49 18.77
C ASN A 87 -10.52 17.00 20.15
N ARG A 88 -11.75 17.35 20.56
CA ARG A 88 -12.35 16.86 21.82
C ARG A 88 -12.89 15.44 21.70
N LEU A 89 -13.30 15.03 20.50
CA LEU A 89 -13.80 13.68 20.22
C LEU A 89 -12.68 12.68 19.93
N HIS A 90 -11.49 13.17 19.56
CA HIS A 90 -10.30 12.36 19.33
C HIS A 90 -9.76 11.77 20.65
N TYR A 91 -9.39 10.51 20.62
CA TYR A 91 -8.55 9.90 21.66
C TYR A 91 -7.09 9.90 21.23
N ASP A 92 -6.25 10.66 21.93
CA ASP A 92 -4.80 10.63 21.68
C ASP A 92 -4.23 9.23 21.99
N SER A 93 -3.29 8.77 21.16
CA SER A 93 -2.50 7.57 21.42
C SER A 93 -1.88 7.63 22.82
N ARG A 94 -2.06 6.57 23.60
CA ARG A 94 -1.53 6.47 24.96
C ARG A 94 -0.01 6.38 24.92
N GLU A 95 0.66 7.00 25.89
CA GLU A 95 2.12 7.04 25.95
C GLU A 95 2.75 5.64 25.99
N TRP A 96 2.12 4.70 26.70
CA TRP A 96 2.60 3.32 26.76
C TRP A 96 2.63 2.63 25.39
N VAL A 97 1.75 3.00 24.45
CA VAL A 97 1.73 2.48 23.07
C VAL A 97 2.95 2.99 22.30
N ILE A 98 3.24 4.28 22.43
CA ILE A 98 4.41 4.91 21.82
C ILE A 98 5.69 4.32 22.42
N ARG A 99 5.78 4.23 23.75
CA ARG A 99 6.92 3.62 24.46
C ARG A 99 7.19 2.18 24.03
N GLN A 100 6.15 1.35 23.91
CA GLN A 100 6.29 -0.04 23.43
C GLN A 100 6.74 -0.13 21.98
N SER A 101 6.60 0.94 21.21
CA SER A 101 6.98 1.03 19.81
C SER A 101 8.39 1.60 19.60
N LEU A 102 9.06 2.06 20.67
CA LEU A 102 10.45 2.50 20.63
C LEU A 102 11.41 1.29 20.58
N PHE A 103 12.52 1.45 19.86
CA PHE A 103 13.56 0.41 19.77
C PHE A 103 14.65 0.57 20.81
N PHE A 104 14.79 1.79 21.35
CA PHE A 104 15.75 2.18 22.37
C PHE A 104 15.05 2.45 23.71
N ARG A 105 15.83 2.43 24.79
CA ARG A 105 15.38 2.71 26.16
C ARG A 105 16.31 3.70 26.85
N GLU A 106 15.86 4.19 28.00
CA GLU A 106 16.71 4.94 28.92
C GLU A 106 17.90 4.07 29.36
N ASN A 107 19.05 4.71 29.53
CA ASN A 107 20.38 4.14 29.82
C ASN A 107 21.02 3.33 28.69
N GLU A 108 20.46 3.33 27.48
CA GLU A 108 21.11 2.76 26.30
C GLU A 108 21.94 3.83 25.55
N ARG A 109 22.85 3.37 24.69
CA ARG A 109 23.65 4.26 23.83
C ARG A 109 22.85 4.65 22.59
N LEU A 110 22.92 5.91 22.20
CA LEU A 110 22.25 6.41 21.01
C LEU A 110 22.90 5.83 19.74
N ASP A 111 22.09 5.10 18.96
CA ASP A 111 22.39 4.66 17.60
C ASP A 111 21.57 5.49 16.57
N PRO A 112 22.23 6.23 15.65
CA PRO A 112 21.56 7.01 14.62
C PRO A 112 20.61 6.23 13.71
N PHE A 113 20.97 5.00 13.34
CA PHE A 113 20.15 4.17 12.47
C PHE A 113 18.90 3.69 13.21
N GLU A 114 19.05 3.34 14.49
CA GLU A 114 17.92 2.96 15.33
C GLU A 114 16.92 4.10 15.51
N MET A 115 17.40 5.34 15.75
CA MET A 115 16.56 6.53 15.85
C MET A 115 15.81 6.79 14.53
N ALA A 116 16.52 6.77 13.41
CA ALA A 116 15.92 6.99 12.09
C ALA A 116 14.90 5.90 11.71
N ASP A 117 15.22 4.64 11.96
CA ASP A 117 14.32 3.51 11.76
C ASP A 117 13.10 3.61 12.67
N ASN A 118 13.25 4.08 13.91
CA ASN A 118 12.13 4.20 14.83
C ASN A 118 11.13 5.29 14.40
N GLU A 119 11.62 6.45 13.95
CA GLU A 119 10.73 7.45 13.37
C GLU A 119 9.95 6.89 12.16
N ARG A 120 10.62 6.17 11.26
CA ARG A 120 9.97 5.50 10.12
C ARG A 120 8.93 4.49 10.61
N TYR A 121 9.28 3.65 11.58
CA TYR A 121 8.39 2.63 12.13
C TYR A 121 7.10 3.24 12.71
N LEU A 122 7.24 4.33 13.47
CA LEU A 122 6.11 5.08 14.02
C LEU A 122 5.23 5.67 12.90
N ARG A 123 5.81 6.33 11.88
CA ARG A 123 5.08 6.87 10.72
C ARG A 123 4.33 5.83 9.88
N ASN A 124 4.72 4.56 9.97
CA ASN A 124 4.06 3.46 9.28
C ASN A 124 2.94 2.81 10.10
N ARG A 125 2.73 3.24 11.35
CA ARG A 125 1.54 2.85 12.10
C ARG A 125 0.32 3.58 11.53
N PRO A 126 -0.84 2.92 11.40
CA PRO A 126 -2.01 3.51 10.75
C PRO A 126 -2.64 4.67 11.52
N PHE A 127 -2.32 4.82 12.81
CA PHE A 127 -2.82 5.87 13.69
C PHE A 127 -1.85 7.05 13.86
N ILE A 128 -0.62 6.96 13.32
CA ILE A 128 0.37 8.05 13.41
C ILE A 128 0.54 8.69 12.02
N GLN A 129 0.33 10.00 11.97
CA GLN A 129 0.51 10.80 10.77
C GLN A 129 1.99 11.12 10.55
N ASP A 130 2.65 11.57 11.61
CA ASP A 130 4.06 11.97 11.57
C ASP A 130 4.71 11.69 12.94
N ALA A 131 6.01 11.40 12.91
CA ALA A 131 6.83 11.20 14.09
C ALA A 131 8.21 11.80 13.87
N ARG A 132 8.71 12.45 14.92
CA ARG A 132 10.05 13.05 14.98
C ARG A 132 10.69 12.77 16.33
N ILE A 133 11.98 12.48 16.31
CA ILE A 133 12.79 12.31 17.52
C ILE A 133 13.77 13.47 17.55
N HIS A 134 13.72 14.26 18.63
CA HIS A 134 14.62 15.37 18.86
C HIS A 134 15.57 15.04 19.99
N VAL A 135 16.85 15.38 19.79
CA VAL A 135 17.84 15.32 20.87
C VAL A 135 17.80 16.66 21.61
N LYS A 136 17.39 16.64 22.88
CA LYS A 136 17.44 17.79 23.77
C LYS A 136 18.82 17.83 24.43
N ASN A 137 19.52 18.94 24.26
CA ASN A 137 20.87 19.12 24.81
C ASN A 137 20.82 19.35 26.32
N PRO A 138 21.62 18.61 27.09
CA PRO A 138 22.11 19.06 28.38
C PRO A 138 23.57 19.49 28.20
N GLU A 139 23.77 20.74 27.79
CA GLU A 139 25.08 21.40 27.61
C GLU A 139 26.09 20.67 26.68
N HIS A 140 27.03 21.42 26.12
CA HIS A 140 27.97 20.89 25.11
C HIS A 140 28.96 19.83 25.64
N SER A 141 29.00 19.58 26.95
CA SER A 141 30.02 18.75 27.61
C SER A 141 29.52 17.46 28.26
N SER A 142 28.22 17.12 28.19
CA SER A 142 27.75 15.88 28.82
C SER A 142 27.83 14.66 27.88
N ASP A 143 28.28 13.53 28.45
CA ASP A 143 28.31 12.19 27.84
C ASP A 143 26.90 11.59 27.64
N SER A 144 25.88 12.43 27.79
CA SER A 144 24.50 12.04 27.98
C SER A 144 23.56 12.94 27.20
N VAL A 145 22.40 12.42 26.78
CA VAL A 145 21.40 13.17 26.03
C VAL A 145 20.01 12.87 26.56
N ASP A 146 19.13 13.86 26.44
CA ASP A 146 17.70 13.66 26.64
C ASP A 146 17.02 13.57 25.28
N ILE A 147 15.99 12.74 25.17
CA ILE A 147 15.27 12.52 23.91
C ILE A 147 13.84 13.03 24.06
N GLU A 148 13.34 13.74 23.06
CA GLU A 148 11.92 14.07 22.92
C GLU A 148 11.35 13.35 21.71
N VAL A 149 10.41 12.44 21.95
CA VAL A 149 9.62 11.77 20.91
C VAL A 149 8.35 12.58 20.69
N VAL A 150 8.25 13.18 19.50
CA VAL A 150 7.09 13.97 19.09
C VAL A 150 6.26 13.16 18.10
N THR A 151 5.01 12.88 18.46
CA THR A 151 4.05 12.21 17.58
C THR A 151 2.90 13.13 17.23
N LYS A 152 2.40 12.99 16.00
CA LYS A 152 1.15 13.59 15.55
C LYS A 152 0.24 12.48 15.06
N ASP A 153 -0.90 12.36 15.72
CA ASP A 153 -1.84 11.28 15.44
C ASP A 153 -2.73 11.64 14.25
N VAL A 154 -3.33 10.62 13.64
CA VAL A 154 -4.41 10.75 12.66
C VAL A 154 -5.74 10.63 13.42
N PHE A 155 -6.77 11.35 12.99
CA PHE A 155 -8.12 11.13 13.51
C PHE A 155 -8.54 9.68 13.22
N GLU A 156 -8.79 8.92 14.29
CA GLU A 156 -8.85 7.47 14.32
C GLU A 156 -10.02 6.91 13.51
N TYR A 157 -11.09 7.68 13.37
CA TYR A 157 -12.27 7.29 12.60
C TYR A 157 -12.06 7.46 11.09
N GLY A 158 -12.27 6.38 10.37
CA GLY A 158 -12.26 6.30 8.92
C GLY A 158 -13.60 5.83 8.36
N ALA A 159 -13.91 6.28 7.15
CA ALA A 159 -15.02 5.80 6.35
C ALA A 159 -14.55 5.61 4.90
N ASP A 160 -14.98 4.51 4.29
CA ASP A 160 -14.66 4.17 2.92
C ASP A 160 -15.95 3.80 2.17
N LEU A 161 -16.18 4.42 1.02
CA LEU A 161 -17.29 4.12 0.12
C LEU A 161 -16.71 3.63 -1.20
N SER A 162 -16.49 2.33 -1.28
CA SER A 162 -15.77 1.70 -2.40
C SER A 162 -16.67 1.42 -3.61
N GLN A 163 -17.98 1.25 -3.41
CA GLN A 163 -18.96 1.13 -4.48
C GLN A 163 -20.21 1.95 -4.14
N PHE A 164 -20.67 2.73 -5.12
CA PHE A 164 -21.90 3.52 -5.00
C PHE A 164 -22.62 3.56 -6.35
N SER A 165 -23.62 2.70 -6.50
CA SER A 165 -24.49 2.63 -7.67
C SER A 165 -25.93 2.33 -7.23
N ALA A 166 -26.88 2.39 -8.16
CA ALA A 166 -28.28 2.08 -7.87
C ALA A 166 -28.53 0.63 -7.41
N LYS A 167 -27.57 -0.29 -7.67
CA LYS A 167 -27.70 -1.72 -7.37
C LYS A 167 -26.66 -2.26 -6.40
N ASP A 168 -25.56 -1.54 -6.15
CA ASP A 168 -24.45 -1.98 -5.29
C ASP A 168 -23.93 -0.79 -4.46
N ILE A 169 -24.03 -0.92 -3.14
CA ILE A 169 -23.50 0.03 -2.16
C ILE A 169 -22.59 -0.74 -1.21
N LYS A 170 -21.31 -0.38 -1.16
CA LYS A 170 -20.31 -0.99 -0.28
C LYS A 170 -19.62 0.07 0.55
N ALA A 171 -19.89 0.05 1.85
CA ALA A 171 -19.36 1.00 2.82
C ALA A 171 -18.57 0.28 3.92
N ARG A 172 -17.54 0.93 4.44
CA ARG A 172 -16.80 0.48 5.61
C ARG A 172 -16.57 1.64 6.56
N VAL A 173 -16.62 1.35 7.85
CA VAL A 173 -16.26 2.29 8.91
C VAL A 173 -15.16 1.63 9.74
N SER A 174 -14.15 2.40 10.10
CA SER A 174 -13.02 1.92 10.89
C SER A 174 -12.68 2.89 12.01
N ASN A 175 -12.14 2.35 13.10
CA ASN A 175 -11.39 3.09 14.10
C ASN A 175 -9.99 2.46 14.18
N ASN A 176 -8.94 3.22 13.90
CA ASN A 176 -7.57 2.69 13.84
C ASN A 176 -6.76 2.83 15.15
N ASP A 177 -7.31 3.48 16.17
CA ASP A 177 -6.69 3.65 17.49
C ASP A 177 -7.72 3.65 18.63
N LEU A 178 -8.46 2.55 18.76
CA LEU A 178 -9.55 2.43 19.70
C LEU A 178 -9.07 2.73 21.13
N PHE A 179 -9.62 3.78 21.73
CA PHE A 179 -9.26 4.31 23.06
C PHE A 179 -7.79 4.74 23.22
N GLY A 180 -7.08 5.02 22.12
CA GLY A 180 -5.66 5.37 22.11
C GLY A 180 -4.74 4.18 22.39
N ALA A 181 -5.22 2.94 22.25
CA ALA A 181 -4.52 1.73 22.70
C ALA A 181 -3.80 0.96 21.57
N GLY A 182 -3.62 1.55 20.39
CA GLY A 182 -3.04 0.90 19.21
C GLY A 182 -3.89 -0.27 18.72
N GLN A 183 -5.22 -0.08 18.66
CA GLN A 183 -6.19 -1.10 18.29
C GLN A 183 -7.04 -0.65 17.11
N GLY A 184 -7.10 -1.47 16.06
CA GLY A 184 -7.97 -1.28 14.92
C GLY A 184 -9.27 -2.07 15.05
N LEU A 185 -10.41 -1.44 14.80
CA LEU A 185 -11.70 -2.09 14.61
C LEU A 185 -12.28 -1.62 13.28
N GLN A 186 -12.66 -2.55 12.41
CA GLN A 186 -13.30 -2.26 11.14
C GLN A 186 -14.59 -3.04 11.00
N VAL A 187 -15.64 -2.34 10.57
CA VAL A 187 -16.94 -2.91 10.23
C VAL A 187 -17.27 -2.52 8.80
N GLY A 188 -17.54 -3.52 7.96
CA GLY A 188 -17.91 -3.35 6.57
C GLY A 188 -19.31 -3.89 6.29
N PHE A 189 -19.99 -3.25 5.35
CA PHE A 189 -21.32 -3.61 4.90
C PHE A 189 -21.41 -3.43 3.38
N GLN A 190 -22.04 -4.39 2.70
CA GLN A 190 -22.42 -4.27 1.30
C GLN A 190 -23.87 -4.69 1.11
N TRP A 191 -24.65 -3.80 0.49
CA TRP A 191 -25.97 -4.14 -0.02
C TRP A 191 -25.93 -4.19 -1.53
N ARG A 192 -26.45 -5.28 -2.07
CA ARG A 192 -26.52 -5.47 -3.49
C ARG A 192 -27.83 -6.15 -3.89
N SER A 193 -28.63 -5.50 -4.72
CA SER A 193 -29.98 -5.96 -5.05
C SER A 193 -30.01 -7.14 -6.03
N ASP A 194 -28.96 -7.32 -6.84
CA ASP A 194 -28.81 -8.45 -7.76
C ASP A 194 -28.20 -9.71 -7.11
N TYR A 195 -27.86 -9.68 -5.81
CA TYR A 195 -27.25 -10.81 -5.08
C TYR A 195 -28.18 -11.45 -4.05
N THR A 196 -27.97 -12.73 -3.79
CA THR A 196 -28.55 -13.49 -2.68
C THR A 196 -27.41 -14.13 -1.88
N PRO A 197 -27.15 -13.78 -0.61
CA PRO A 197 -27.83 -12.77 0.18
C PRO A 197 -27.57 -11.35 -0.35
N THR A 198 -28.57 -10.49 -0.23
CA THR A 198 -28.46 -9.07 -0.60
C THR A 198 -27.55 -8.29 0.34
N TRP A 199 -27.28 -8.80 1.54
CA TRP A 199 -26.44 -8.19 2.57
C TRP A 199 -25.18 -9.01 2.79
N ASN A 200 -24.03 -8.35 2.77
CA ASN A 200 -22.73 -8.92 3.12
C ASN A 200 -22.04 -8.05 4.17
N THR A 201 -21.27 -8.67 5.05
CA THR A 201 -20.69 -7.99 6.22
C THR A 201 -19.21 -8.34 6.43
N GLU A 202 -18.50 -7.46 7.10
CA GLU A 202 -17.11 -7.66 7.53
C GLU A 202 -16.96 -7.13 8.94
N VAL A 203 -16.24 -7.88 9.78
CA VAL A 203 -15.73 -7.40 11.06
C VAL A 203 -14.26 -7.81 11.15
N ARG A 204 -13.38 -6.85 11.38
CA ARG A 204 -11.96 -7.10 11.62
C ARG A 204 -11.50 -6.36 12.86
N TYR A 205 -10.81 -7.07 13.74
CA TYR A 205 -10.09 -6.50 14.86
C TYR A 205 -8.59 -6.70 14.68
N THR A 206 -7.80 -5.66 14.94
CA THR A 206 -6.35 -5.69 14.85
C THR A 206 -5.74 -5.08 16.11
N LYS A 207 -4.80 -5.79 16.74
CA LYS A 207 -3.93 -5.25 17.79
C LYS A 207 -2.55 -5.02 17.22
N TYR A 208 -2.13 -3.76 17.16
CA TYR A 208 -0.78 -3.41 16.71
C TYR A 208 0.23 -3.60 17.84
N ASN A 209 1.42 -4.10 17.50
CA ASN A 209 2.54 -4.28 18.42
C ASN A 209 2.15 -4.96 19.75
N LEU A 210 1.61 -6.17 19.68
CA LEU A 210 1.11 -6.91 20.84
C LEU A 210 2.23 -7.06 21.89
N LEU A 211 2.01 -6.49 23.08
CA LEU A 211 2.93 -6.54 24.23
C LEU A 211 4.35 -6.01 23.94
N GLY A 212 4.54 -5.15 22.92
CA GLY A 212 5.87 -4.66 22.55
C GLY A 212 6.74 -5.66 21.78
N SER A 213 6.15 -6.76 21.28
CA SER A 213 6.87 -7.80 20.52
C SER A 213 7.11 -7.44 19.04
N PHE A 214 6.52 -6.34 18.57
CA PHE A 214 6.40 -5.93 17.18
C PHE A 214 5.58 -6.90 16.31
N VAL A 215 4.80 -7.79 16.95
CA VAL A 215 3.82 -8.66 16.28
C VAL A 215 2.49 -7.92 16.20
N ASP A 216 1.99 -7.74 14.99
CA ASP A 216 0.64 -7.28 14.73
C ASP A 216 -0.28 -8.50 14.64
N VAL A 217 -1.40 -8.48 15.38
CA VAL A 217 -2.38 -9.57 15.43
C VAL A 217 -3.69 -9.09 14.85
N SER A 218 -4.24 -9.79 13.87
CA SER A 218 -5.54 -9.47 13.29
C SER A 218 -6.44 -10.70 13.23
N ALA A 219 -7.68 -10.57 13.67
CA ALA A 219 -8.70 -11.58 13.51
C ALA A 219 -9.92 -10.96 12.82
N GLY A 220 -10.57 -11.72 11.95
CA GLY A 220 -11.71 -11.19 11.23
C GLY A 220 -12.62 -12.23 10.60
N TYR A 221 -13.81 -11.74 10.25
CA TYR A 221 -14.84 -12.42 9.49
C TYR A 221 -15.24 -11.50 8.34
N THR A 222 -15.39 -12.04 7.13
CA THR A 222 -15.87 -11.27 5.98
C THR A 222 -16.66 -12.12 5.00
N THR A 223 -17.73 -11.57 4.47
CA THR A 223 -18.43 -12.07 3.26
C THR A 223 -18.39 -11.05 2.12
N LEU A 224 -17.57 -10.00 2.26
CA LEU A 224 -17.40 -8.94 1.27
C LEU A 224 -16.50 -9.33 0.09
N ASN A 225 -16.08 -10.60 0.02
CA ASN A 225 -15.17 -11.13 -0.99
C ASN A 225 -13.87 -10.31 -1.13
N ASN A 226 -13.34 -9.83 0.01
CA ASN A 226 -12.17 -8.95 0.07
C ASN A 226 -10.96 -9.62 0.76
N TYR A 227 -11.00 -10.94 0.92
CA TYR A 227 -9.92 -11.76 1.44
C TYR A 227 -9.53 -12.76 0.36
N LEU A 228 -8.66 -12.32 -0.57
CA LEU A 228 -8.11 -13.06 -1.74
C LEU A 228 -8.91 -14.30 -2.16
N PRO A 229 -9.96 -14.16 -2.99
CA PRO A 229 -10.75 -15.29 -3.44
C PRO A 229 -9.91 -16.28 -4.27
N LEU A 230 -10.30 -17.54 -4.25
CA LEU A 230 -9.60 -18.63 -4.92
C LEU A 230 -9.61 -18.49 -6.45
N ASP A 231 -10.66 -17.89 -7.00
CA ASP A 231 -10.85 -17.75 -8.45
C ASP A 231 -11.49 -16.40 -8.82
N THR A 232 -11.56 -16.11 -10.11
CA THR A 232 -12.32 -15.00 -10.67
C THR A 232 -13.82 -15.30 -10.64
N ASN A 233 -14.64 -14.28 -10.37
CA ASN A 233 -16.10 -14.38 -10.32
C ASN A 233 -16.69 -15.35 -9.29
N VAL A 234 -15.90 -15.77 -8.29
CA VAL A 234 -16.41 -16.48 -7.11
C VAL A 234 -16.55 -15.52 -5.94
N TYR A 235 -17.47 -15.85 -5.04
CA TYR A 235 -17.71 -15.09 -3.82
C TYR A 235 -17.50 -16.00 -2.62
N GLU A 236 -16.66 -15.55 -1.70
CA GLU A 236 -16.27 -16.34 -0.55
C GLU A 236 -16.56 -15.59 0.77
N GLY A 237 -17.00 -16.38 1.75
CA GLY A 237 -16.95 -16.00 3.14
C GLY A 237 -15.70 -16.56 3.78
N THR A 238 -15.06 -15.80 4.67
CA THR A 238 -13.79 -16.19 5.29
C THR A 238 -13.75 -15.79 6.75
N ILE A 239 -13.27 -16.70 7.60
CA ILE A 239 -12.80 -16.41 8.96
C ILE A 239 -11.29 -16.57 8.95
N TYR A 240 -10.57 -15.60 9.51
CA TYR A 240 -9.11 -15.64 9.53
C TYR A 240 -8.50 -15.10 10.82
N LEU A 241 -7.30 -15.57 11.10
CA LEU A 241 -6.37 -15.08 12.10
C LEU A 241 -5.01 -14.88 11.44
N ASN A 242 -4.46 -13.67 11.51
CA ASN A 242 -3.12 -13.37 11.04
C ASN A 242 -2.25 -12.83 12.18
N LEU A 243 -1.04 -13.34 12.27
CA LEU A 243 0.06 -12.84 13.08
C LEU A 243 1.14 -12.37 12.12
N ASN A 244 1.60 -11.14 12.24
CA ASN A 244 2.63 -10.61 11.36
C ASN A 244 3.67 -9.84 12.15
N ARG A 245 4.93 -10.28 12.07
CA ARG A 245 6.09 -9.57 12.59
C ARG A 245 6.92 -9.06 11.42
N PRO A 246 6.67 -7.82 10.96
CA PRO A 246 7.37 -7.26 9.81
C PRO A 246 8.84 -6.98 10.15
N LEU A 247 9.63 -6.60 9.15
CA LEU A 247 10.95 -6.01 9.36
C LEU A 247 10.79 -4.61 9.98
N TYR A 248 10.58 -4.56 11.30
CA TYR A 248 10.30 -3.32 12.02
C TYR A 248 11.49 -2.36 12.10
N ARG A 249 12.72 -2.90 12.07
CA ARG A 249 13.97 -2.14 11.93
C ARG A 249 14.92 -2.92 11.02
N ASN A 250 15.83 -2.23 10.32
CA ASN A 250 16.77 -2.88 9.40
C ASN A 250 17.68 -3.89 10.10
N ALA A 251 17.98 -3.63 11.39
CA ALA A 251 18.77 -4.48 12.27
C ALA A 251 17.99 -5.63 12.95
N ALA A 252 16.70 -5.81 12.64
CA ALA A 252 15.90 -6.86 13.26
C ALA A 252 16.44 -8.25 12.85
N LYS A 253 16.64 -9.11 13.84
CA LYS A 253 17.14 -10.47 13.61
C LYS A 253 16.08 -11.43 13.10
N TRP A 254 14.85 -11.31 13.59
CA TRP A 254 13.78 -12.25 13.25
C TRP A 254 12.59 -11.50 12.65
N VAL A 255 12.02 -12.09 11.62
CA VAL A 255 10.77 -11.68 10.98
C VAL A 255 9.92 -12.92 10.76
N GLY A 256 8.63 -12.76 10.58
CA GLY A 256 7.77 -13.91 10.30
C GLY A 256 6.30 -13.59 10.36
N GLY A 257 5.49 -14.58 10.03
CA GLY A 257 4.05 -14.46 10.11
C GLY A 257 3.37 -15.81 10.03
N LEU A 258 2.12 -15.82 10.50
CA LEU A 258 1.23 -16.97 10.46
C LEU A 258 -0.15 -16.47 10.05
N SER A 259 -0.70 -17.04 8.99
CA SER A 259 -2.07 -16.78 8.52
C SER A 259 -2.84 -18.10 8.53
N LEU A 260 -3.93 -18.12 9.29
CA LEU A 260 -4.88 -19.21 9.33
C LEU A 260 -6.20 -18.69 8.77
N ALA A 261 -6.77 -19.37 7.77
CA ALA A 261 -8.04 -18.97 7.20
C ALA A 261 -8.92 -20.19 6.91
N SER A 262 -10.21 -20.05 7.11
CA SER A 262 -11.23 -21.00 6.68
C SER A 262 -12.21 -20.27 5.77
N SER A 263 -12.30 -20.71 4.52
CA SER A 263 -13.08 -20.07 3.48
C SER A 263 -14.16 -21.02 2.95
N TRP A 264 -15.31 -20.45 2.60
CA TRP A 264 -16.41 -21.19 1.99
C TRP A 264 -17.04 -20.37 0.86
N SER A 265 -17.51 -21.04 -0.18
CA SER A 265 -18.23 -20.43 -1.28
C SER A 265 -19.60 -19.89 -0.85
N ILE A 266 -20.01 -18.77 -1.43
CA ILE A 266 -21.33 -18.15 -1.23
C ILE A 266 -22.07 -18.13 -2.57
N ASN A 267 -23.27 -18.70 -2.61
CA ASN A 267 -24.10 -18.69 -3.81
C ASN A 267 -24.82 -17.35 -4.00
N ILE A 268 -24.13 -16.38 -4.62
CA ILE A 268 -24.66 -15.03 -4.83
C ILE A 268 -25.84 -14.92 -5.80
N ARG A 269 -26.17 -15.93 -6.62
CA ARG A 269 -27.21 -15.80 -7.66
C ARG A 269 -28.55 -16.44 -7.31
N GLY A 270 -28.66 -17.13 -6.17
CA GLY A 270 -29.91 -17.72 -5.71
C GLY A 270 -30.45 -18.84 -6.63
N ALA A 271 -31.42 -19.61 -6.14
CA ALA A 271 -31.93 -20.86 -6.72
C ALA A 271 -32.82 -20.67 -7.97
N GLU A 272 -32.49 -19.78 -8.90
CA GLU A 272 -33.06 -19.89 -10.25
C GLU A 272 -32.35 -21.03 -10.99
N PRO A 273 -33.05 -22.10 -11.38
CA PRO A 273 -32.49 -23.13 -12.25
C PRO A 273 -32.34 -22.53 -13.64
N GLN A 274 -31.28 -21.75 -13.85
CA GLN A 274 -30.79 -21.54 -15.21
C GLN A 274 -30.29 -22.90 -15.70
N GLU A 275 -30.81 -23.28 -16.86
CA GLU A 275 -30.73 -24.61 -17.47
C GLU A 275 -29.36 -25.26 -17.28
N ALA A 276 -29.40 -26.54 -16.87
CA ALA A 276 -28.33 -27.53 -16.82
C ALA A 276 -26.89 -26.97 -16.97
N ASP A 277 -26.20 -26.82 -15.82
CA ASP A 277 -24.80 -26.36 -15.66
C ASP A 277 -24.69 -24.81 -15.64
N SER A 278 -24.12 -24.10 -14.64
CA SER A 278 -22.68 -23.77 -14.74
C SER A 278 -22.11 -22.67 -13.79
N LEU A 279 -22.78 -22.08 -12.77
CA LEU A 279 -22.19 -20.90 -12.07
C LEU A 279 -21.81 -21.03 -10.58
N TYR A 280 -22.66 -21.59 -9.72
CA TYR A 280 -22.27 -21.75 -8.31
C TYR A 280 -21.35 -22.94 -8.13
N ARG A 281 -20.26 -22.76 -7.39
CA ARG A 281 -19.23 -23.78 -7.13
C ARG A 281 -19.23 -23.98 -5.62
N ASP A 282 -19.71 -25.14 -5.16
CA ASP A 282 -19.81 -25.40 -3.73
C ASP A 282 -18.49 -25.98 -3.21
N TYR A 283 -17.70 -25.18 -2.50
CA TYR A 283 -16.40 -25.60 -1.98
C TYR A 283 -16.10 -24.97 -0.62
N ARG A 284 -15.24 -25.66 0.12
CA ARG A 284 -14.71 -25.21 1.41
C ARG A 284 -13.27 -25.64 1.55
N TYR A 285 -12.42 -24.72 2.00
CA TYR A 285 -11.01 -25.00 2.20
C TYR A 285 -10.45 -24.28 3.43
N MET A 286 -9.35 -24.81 3.93
CA MET A 286 -8.58 -24.22 5.01
C MET A 286 -7.18 -23.88 4.50
N VAL A 287 -6.67 -22.70 4.89
CA VAL A 287 -5.31 -22.25 4.59
C VAL A 287 -4.52 -22.18 5.89
N ILE A 288 -3.35 -22.79 5.87
CA ILE A 288 -2.30 -22.62 6.86
C ILE A 288 -1.07 -22.09 6.13
N ASP A 289 -0.67 -20.87 6.44
CA ASP A 289 0.46 -20.21 5.83
C ASP A 289 1.38 -19.64 6.91
N GLY A 290 2.52 -20.29 7.12
CA GLY A 290 3.51 -19.90 8.12
C GLY A 290 4.84 -19.60 7.46
N TRP A 291 5.46 -18.47 7.81
CA TRP A 291 6.79 -18.12 7.34
C TRP A 291 7.64 -17.50 8.44
N PHE A 292 8.94 -17.62 8.27
CA PHE A 292 9.94 -17.20 9.24
C PHE A 292 11.21 -16.78 8.53
N GLY A 293 11.85 -15.72 8.99
CA GLY A 293 13.12 -15.26 8.47
C GLY A 293 14.10 -14.90 9.57
N TYR A 294 15.37 -15.20 9.33
CA TYR A 294 16.49 -14.82 10.17
C TYR A 294 17.52 -14.00 9.40
N ASN A 295 17.82 -12.80 9.90
CA ASN A 295 18.87 -11.94 9.37
C ASN A 295 20.21 -12.34 10.00
N PHE A 296 20.99 -13.15 9.27
CA PHE A 296 22.25 -13.73 9.71
C PHE A 296 23.37 -12.69 9.80
N ILE A 297 23.47 -11.82 8.80
CA ILE A 297 24.53 -10.82 8.73
C ILE A 297 23.88 -9.45 8.70
N ASN A 298 24.07 -8.72 9.79
CA ASN A 298 23.70 -7.31 9.88
C ASN A 298 24.97 -6.46 9.89
N ASN A 299 25.20 -5.73 8.79
CA ASN A 299 26.40 -4.92 8.58
C ASN A 299 26.18 -3.42 8.83
N TYR A 300 25.03 -3.01 9.39
CA TYR A 300 24.87 -1.64 9.85
C TYR A 300 25.80 -1.40 11.04
N LYS A 301 26.65 -0.39 10.92
CA LYS A 301 27.56 0.00 12.01
C LYS A 301 26.84 0.95 12.95
N HIS A 302 26.94 0.68 14.24
CA HIS A 302 26.38 1.50 15.32
C HIS A 302 27.12 2.85 15.50
N ASP A 303 28.11 3.14 14.66
CA ASP A 303 28.89 4.39 14.66
C ASP A 303 28.28 5.49 13.76
N GLY A 304 27.13 5.22 13.14
CA GLY A 304 26.48 6.13 12.21
C GLY A 304 27.15 6.21 10.83
N THR A 305 28.20 5.41 10.58
CA THR A 305 28.82 5.31 9.25
C THR A 305 28.18 4.19 8.43
N ILE A 306 27.97 4.46 7.15
CA ILE A 306 27.37 3.48 6.24
C ILE A 306 28.44 2.45 5.89
N GLY A 307 28.24 1.22 6.35
CA GLY A 307 29.01 0.07 5.89
C GLY A 307 28.72 -0.23 4.42
N ASN A 308 29.74 -0.51 3.61
CA ASN A 308 29.56 -0.91 2.21
C ASN A 308 29.06 -2.37 2.04
N LYS A 309 28.96 -3.13 3.13
CA LYS A 309 28.65 -4.56 3.08
C LYS A 309 27.13 -4.79 3.15
N PRO A 310 26.55 -5.66 2.30
CA PRO A 310 25.13 -5.97 2.34
C PRO A 310 24.75 -6.82 3.55
N ASN A 311 23.47 -6.81 3.90
CA ASN A 311 22.90 -7.76 4.85
C ASN A 311 22.54 -9.07 4.15
N PHE A 312 22.47 -10.14 4.92
CA PHE A 312 22.11 -11.45 4.44
C PHE A 312 21.08 -12.10 5.38
N ALA A 313 19.95 -12.52 4.80
CA ALA A 313 18.88 -13.20 5.51
C ALA A 313 18.52 -14.51 4.83
N ILE A 314 18.03 -15.45 5.63
CA ILE A 314 17.42 -16.69 5.15
C ILE A 314 15.99 -16.73 5.64
N LEU A 315 15.08 -17.08 4.74
CA LEU A 315 13.65 -17.16 5.02
C LEU A 315 13.11 -18.51 4.59
N ALA A 316 12.13 -19.01 5.32
CA ALA A 316 11.42 -20.24 5.02
C ALA A 316 9.92 -20.00 5.11
N ARG A 317 9.15 -20.66 4.23
CA ARG A 317 7.68 -20.63 4.23
C ARG A 317 7.11 -22.01 4.01
N HIS A 318 6.06 -22.31 4.74
CA HIS A 318 5.16 -23.42 4.49
C HIS A 318 3.77 -22.89 4.21
N PHE A 319 3.22 -23.28 3.07
CA PHE A 319 1.84 -23.00 2.70
C PHE A 319 1.11 -24.32 2.47
N ASN A 320 -0.10 -24.42 3.00
CA ASN A 320 -0.99 -25.55 2.79
C ASN A 320 -2.43 -25.04 2.64
N LEU A 321 -3.00 -25.23 1.47
CA LEU A 321 -4.42 -25.09 1.19
C LEU A 321 -5.01 -26.48 1.04
N ASP A 322 -5.98 -26.79 1.90
CA ASP A 322 -6.61 -28.10 2.03
C ASP A 322 -8.13 -27.98 1.80
N PHE A 323 -8.66 -28.69 0.81
CA PHE A 323 -10.07 -28.71 0.50
C PHE A 323 -10.81 -29.72 1.40
N GLN A 324 -11.71 -29.19 2.22
CA GLN A 324 -12.67 -29.99 2.98
C GLN A 324 -13.84 -30.43 2.09
N ARG A 325 -14.15 -29.63 1.06
CA ARG A 325 -15.15 -29.94 0.04
C ARG A 325 -14.76 -29.30 -1.28
N GLN A 326 -14.83 -30.08 -2.35
CA GLN A 326 -14.62 -29.64 -3.73
C GLN A 326 -15.96 -29.51 -4.46
N PRO A 327 -16.03 -28.73 -5.56
CA PRO A 327 -17.26 -28.61 -6.34
C PRO A 327 -17.64 -29.94 -7.01
N ASP A 328 -18.93 -30.28 -6.96
CA ASP A 328 -19.47 -31.54 -7.49
C ASP A 328 -19.48 -31.59 -9.03
N GLN A 329 -19.43 -30.43 -9.71
CA GLN A 329 -19.51 -30.39 -11.17
C GLN A 329 -18.27 -30.97 -11.85
N LEU A 330 -18.49 -31.85 -12.84
CA LEU A 330 -17.43 -32.56 -13.60
C LEU A 330 -16.36 -31.63 -14.17
N LYS A 331 -16.75 -30.46 -14.70
CA LYS A 331 -15.83 -29.46 -15.27
C LYS A 331 -14.81 -28.89 -14.26
N PHE A 332 -15.17 -28.79 -12.99
CA PHE A 332 -14.30 -28.25 -11.95
C PHE A 332 -13.44 -29.32 -11.28
N ARG A 333 -13.86 -30.59 -11.34
CA ARG A 333 -13.04 -31.72 -10.84
C ARG A 333 -11.67 -31.78 -11.51
N THR A 334 -11.59 -31.37 -12.78
CA THR A 334 -10.32 -31.34 -13.53
C THR A 334 -9.56 -30.02 -13.43
N ASP A 335 -10.14 -28.98 -12.84
CA ASP A 335 -9.51 -27.66 -12.73
C ASP A 335 -8.49 -27.66 -11.56
N PRO A 336 -7.21 -27.35 -11.79
CA PRO A 336 -6.19 -27.31 -10.74
C PRO A 336 -6.55 -26.38 -9.56
N VAL A 337 -7.35 -25.34 -9.80
CA VAL A 337 -7.71 -24.34 -8.78
C VAL A 337 -8.48 -24.96 -7.60
N TYR A 338 -9.29 -25.99 -7.85
CA TYR A 338 -10.10 -26.66 -6.81
C TYR A 338 -9.43 -27.90 -6.22
N ASN A 339 -8.10 -27.91 -6.16
CA ASN A 339 -7.30 -29.01 -5.63
C ASN A 339 -6.34 -28.53 -4.54
N ASP A 340 -6.01 -29.42 -3.62
CA ASP A 340 -5.08 -29.14 -2.54
C ASP A 340 -3.75 -28.62 -3.09
N HIS A 341 -3.25 -27.56 -2.46
CA HIS A 341 -2.04 -26.88 -2.88
C HIS A 341 -1.12 -26.71 -1.69
N ARG A 342 0.03 -27.37 -1.74
CA ARG A 342 1.04 -27.33 -0.69
C ARG A 342 2.38 -26.95 -1.27
N TYR A 343 3.09 -26.04 -0.61
CA TYR A 343 4.48 -25.78 -0.95
C TYR A 343 5.34 -25.44 0.25
N TYR A 344 6.63 -25.66 0.06
CA TYR A 344 7.69 -25.29 0.99
C TYR A 344 8.72 -24.49 0.22
N LEU A 345 9.03 -23.28 0.69
CA LEU A 345 9.99 -22.38 0.07
C LEU A 345 11.11 -22.06 1.06
N LEU A 346 12.33 -22.02 0.53
CA LEU A 346 13.51 -21.46 1.16
C LEU A 346 13.99 -20.29 0.28
N GLU A 347 14.27 -19.15 0.89
CA GLU A 347 14.73 -17.95 0.22
C GLU A 347 15.98 -17.41 0.87
N LEU A 348 17.01 -17.16 0.04
CA LEU A 348 18.22 -16.47 0.44
C LEU A 348 18.12 -15.03 -0.06
N GLN A 349 18.31 -14.07 0.83
CA GLN A 349 18.10 -12.67 0.52
C GLN A 349 19.32 -11.83 0.89
N VAL A 350 19.84 -11.08 -0.08
CA VAL A 350 20.93 -10.12 0.08
C VAL A 350 20.39 -8.73 -0.18
N TYR A 351 20.48 -7.84 0.80
CA TYR A 351 19.90 -6.50 0.67
C TYR A 351 20.75 -5.43 1.33
N ARG A 352 20.65 -4.21 0.79
CA ARG A 352 21.14 -2.98 1.40
C ARG A 352 20.13 -1.89 1.08
N LEU A 353 19.37 -1.45 2.08
CA LEU A 353 18.40 -0.38 1.93
C LEU A 353 18.74 0.77 2.88
N ASP A 354 18.81 1.95 2.31
CA ASP A 354 18.95 3.23 3.00
C ASP A 354 17.65 4.00 2.82
N TYR A 355 17.29 4.87 3.77
CA TYR A 355 16.01 5.59 3.72
C TYR A 355 16.23 7.10 3.77
N PHE A 356 15.45 7.79 2.95
CA PHE A 356 15.52 9.23 2.84
C PHE A 356 14.14 9.84 2.99
N LYS A 357 14.07 10.99 3.66
CA LYS A 357 12.84 11.73 3.83
C LYS A 357 12.58 12.59 2.60
N ALA A 358 11.36 12.56 2.11
CA ALA A 358 10.87 13.47 1.08
C ALA A 358 9.43 13.87 1.35
N HIS A 359 8.97 14.88 0.61
CA HIS A 359 7.57 15.29 0.57
C HIS A 359 7.08 15.29 -0.88
N HIS A 360 5.77 15.16 -1.08
CA HIS A 360 5.14 15.26 -2.40
C HIS A 360 5.66 14.21 -3.41
N PHE A 361 5.82 12.96 -2.97
CA PHE A 361 5.94 11.78 -3.84
C PHE A 361 4.54 11.23 -4.14
N PHE A 362 3.89 10.58 -3.18
CA PHE A 362 2.52 10.06 -3.33
C PHE A 362 1.53 10.81 -2.44
N GLY A 363 1.98 11.19 -1.25
CA GLY A 363 1.21 11.92 -0.25
C GLY A 363 1.01 13.40 -0.60
N PHE A 364 0.07 14.03 0.11
CA PHE A 364 -0.28 15.42 -0.07
C PHE A 364 0.56 16.33 0.84
N GLY A 365 1.89 16.12 0.83
CA GLY A 365 2.85 16.90 1.62
C GLY A 365 3.02 16.44 3.07
N ARG A 366 2.85 15.14 3.33
CA ARG A 366 3.34 14.45 4.54
C ARG A 366 4.77 13.96 4.30
N THR A 367 5.46 13.59 5.38
CA THR A 367 6.76 12.92 5.31
C THR A 367 6.60 11.55 4.64
N GLU A 368 7.41 11.26 3.64
CA GLU A 368 7.48 9.97 2.96
C GLU A 368 8.91 9.44 3.03
N ASP A 369 9.04 8.17 3.41
CA ASP A 369 10.33 7.47 3.48
C ASP A 369 10.58 6.74 2.16
N ILE A 370 11.67 7.09 1.49
CA ILE A 370 12.05 6.54 0.18
C ILE A 370 13.21 5.56 0.37
N PRO A 371 13.07 4.29 -0.07
CA PRO A 371 14.18 3.35 -0.08
C PRO A 371 15.18 3.66 -1.21
N LEU A 372 16.47 3.57 -0.91
CA LEU A 372 17.56 3.55 -1.88
C LEU A 372 18.44 2.33 -1.64
N GLY A 373 18.98 1.74 -2.70
CA GLY A 373 19.85 0.57 -2.61
C GLY A 373 19.33 -0.60 -3.43
N TYR A 374 19.46 -1.82 -2.92
CA TYR A 374 19.07 -3.02 -3.67
C TYR A 374 18.64 -4.17 -2.77
N ASN A 375 17.89 -5.08 -3.37
CA ASN A 375 17.43 -6.33 -2.80
C ASN A 375 17.57 -7.43 -3.85
N ILE A 376 18.19 -8.54 -3.50
CA ILE A 376 18.39 -9.70 -4.37
C ILE A 376 17.88 -10.91 -3.59
N SER A 377 16.91 -11.64 -4.14
CA SER A 377 16.39 -12.86 -3.57
C SER A 377 16.59 -14.04 -4.52
N ALA A 378 16.96 -15.18 -3.95
CA ALA A 378 17.02 -16.47 -4.63
C ALA A 378 16.14 -17.45 -3.85
N THR A 379 15.08 -17.92 -4.49
CA THR A 379 14.04 -18.73 -3.85
C THR A 379 14.04 -20.12 -4.48
N SER A 380 14.03 -21.16 -3.67
CA SER A 380 13.95 -22.55 -4.11
C SER A 380 12.98 -23.32 -3.22
N GLY A 381 12.30 -24.32 -3.77
CA GLY A 381 11.35 -25.09 -2.98
C GLY A 381 10.69 -26.24 -3.71
N TRP A 382 9.72 -26.85 -3.05
CA TRP A 382 8.87 -27.87 -3.65
C TRP A 382 7.42 -27.48 -3.56
N GLU A 383 6.72 -27.69 -4.65
CA GLU A 383 5.28 -27.55 -4.77
C GLU A 383 4.67 -28.93 -5.01
N SER A 384 3.61 -29.23 -4.27
CA SER A 384 2.69 -30.32 -4.53
C SER A 384 1.34 -29.72 -4.90
N TRP A 385 0.92 -29.92 -6.14
CA TRP A 385 -0.37 -29.42 -6.64
C TRP A 385 -0.95 -30.39 -7.67
N LYS A 386 -2.23 -30.76 -7.50
CA LYS A 386 -2.97 -31.68 -8.38
C LYS A 386 -2.18 -32.97 -8.68
N ASP A 387 -1.82 -33.71 -7.63
CA ASP A 387 -1.05 -34.96 -7.67
C ASP A 387 0.35 -34.88 -8.33
N ARG A 388 0.87 -33.67 -8.56
CA ARG A 388 2.21 -33.45 -9.11
C ARG A 388 3.10 -32.81 -8.07
N ARG A 389 4.35 -33.27 -8.00
CA ARG A 389 5.42 -32.65 -7.21
C ARG A 389 6.44 -32.01 -8.16
N ARG A 390 6.61 -30.70 -8.04
CA ARG A 390 7.50 -29.88 -8.90
C ARG A 390 8.49 -29.13 -8.01
N MET A 391 9.73 -29.01 -8.47
CA MET A 391 10.71 -28.16 -7.80
C MET A 391 10.58 -26.74 -8.34
N TYR A 392 10.55 -25.73 -7.49
CA TYR A 392 10.51 -24.34 -7.89
C TYR A 392 11.91 -23.73 -7.72
N THR A 393 12.33 -22.89 -8.67
CA THR A 393 13.47 -21.99 -8.50
C THR A 393 13.14 -20.61 -9.07
N GLY A 394 13.51 -19.55 -8.37
CA GLY A 394 13.36 -18.18 -8.83
C GLY A 394 14.48 -17.27 -8.34
N LEU A 395 14.77 -16.23 -9.11
CA LEU A 395 15.69 -15.16 -8.78
C LEU A 395 14.99 -13.84 -9.05
N GLU A 396 15.02 -12.92 -8.09
CA GLU A 396 14.47 -11.57 -8.23
C GLU A 396 15.51 -10.55 -7.76
N VAL A 397 15.67 -9.48 -8.54
CA VAL A 397 16.57 -8.37 -8.25
C VAL A 397 15.77 -7.09 -8.33
N GLN A 398 15.80 -6.32 -7.25
CA GLN A 398 15.22 -4.99 -7.17
C GLN A 398 16.30 -3.96 -6.82
N LYS A 399 16.32 -2.82 -7.50
CA LYS A 399 17.29 -1.74 -7.25
C LYS A 399 16.63 -0.38 -7.33
N TYR A 400 16.92 0.44 -6.32
CA TYR A 400 16.57 1.85 -6.23
C TYR A 400 17.82 2.71 -6.36
N TRP A 401 17.86 3.62 -7.33
CA TRP A 401 18.99 4.54 -7.49
C TRP A 401 18.57 5.91 -7.97
N LEU A 402 19.37 6.91 -7.60
CA LEU A 402 19.16 8.30 -8.02
C LEU A 402 19.93 8.59 -9.31
N THR A 403 19.30 9.42 -10.15
CA THR A 403 19.92 10.05 -11.31
C THR A 403 20.70 11.29 -10.90
N ARG A 404 21.60 11.78 -11.77
CA ARG A 404 22.30 13.06 -11.57
C ARG A 404 21.35 14.25 -11.37
N ARG A 405 20.12 14.17 -11.87
CA ARG A 405 19.08 15.20 -11.74
C ARG A 405 18.10 14.93 -10.58
N GLN A 406 18.48 14.10 -9.60
CA GLN A 406 17.68 13.74 -8.42
C GLN A 406 16.31 13.08 -8.71
N GLY A 407 16.12 12.54 -9.92
CA GLY A 407 15.05 11.57 -10.17
C GLY A 407 15.41 10.19 -9.63
N LEU A 408 14.41 9.41 -9.22
CA LEU A 408 14.54 8.06 -8.67
C LEU A 408 14.14 7.01 -9.71
N PHE A 409 14.97 6.01 -9.92
CA PHE A 409 14.60 4.80 -10.62
C PHE A 409 14.35 3.67 -9.63
N ASN A 410 13.29 2.89 -9.86
CA ASN A 410 13.07 1.58 -9.28
C ASN A 410 13.06 0.56 -10.43
N THR A 411 13.93 -0.45 -10.36
CA THR A 411 13.98 -1.52 -11.37
C THR A 411 13.89 -2.85 -10.70
N THR A 412 12.98 -3.68 -11.19
CA THR A 412 12.78 -5.06 -10.77
C THR A 412 12.97 -5.98 -11.96
N VAL A 413 13.79 -7.01 -11.81
CA VAL A 413 13.97 -8.08 -12.80
C VAL A 413 13.84 -9.40 -12.08
N GLY A 414 12.99 -10.29 -12.59
CA GLY A 414 12.75 -11.60 -12.03
C GLY A 414 12.72 -12.68 -13.10
N VAL A 415 13.25 -13.85 -12.76
CA VAL A 415 13.11 -15.07 -13.56
C VAL A 415 12.82 -16.25 -12.65
N SER A 416 11.85 -17.08 -13.01
CA SER A 416 11.55 -18.32 -12.27
C SER A 416 11.05 -19.43 -13.20
N SER A 417 11.07 -20.66 -12.70
CA SER A 417 10.45 -21.80 -13.37
C SER A 417 10.14 -22.92 -12.37
N PHE A 418 9.20 -23.79 -12.76
CA PHE A 418 8.90 -25.05 -12.09
C PHE A 418 9.51 -26.20 -12.89
N TRP A 419 10.20 -27.10 -12.20
CA TRP A 419 10.94 -28.21 -12.77
C TRP A 419 10.27 -29.53 -12.40
N GLN A 420 9.96 -30.31 -13.44
CA GLN A 420 9.63 -31.72 -13.28
C GLN A 420 10.40 -32.55 -14.31
N ARG A 421 9.78 -32.94 -15.42
CA ARG A 421 10.48 -33.57 -16.57
C ARG A 421 11.02 -32.53 -17.56
N ARG A 422 10.35 -31.39 -17.65
CA ARG A 422 10.67 -30.22 -18.45
C ARG A 422 10.39 -28.97 -17.60
N PRO A 423 10.98 -27.81 -17.92
CA PRO A 423 10.57 -26.56 -17.30
C PRO A 423 9.11 -26.27 -17.67
N GLU A 424 8.34 -25.84 -16.68
CA GLU A 424 6.94 -25.45 -16.77
C GLU A 424 6.75 -24.10 -16.08
N ASP A 425 5.71 -23.37 -16.45
CA ASP A 425 5.25 -22.16 -15.76
C ASP A 425 6.38 -21.16 -15.48
N ALA A 426 7.30 -20.99 -16.45
CA ALA A 426 8.38 -20.03 -16.29
C ALA A 426 7.83 -18.62 -16.29
N VAL A 427 8.38 -17.75 -15.45
CA VAL A 427 7.99 -16.34 -15.39
C VAL A 427 9.22 -15.50 -15.64
N ILE A 428 9.12 -14.59 -16.61
CA ILE A 428 10.11 -13.54 -16.87
C ILE A 428 9.41 -12.22 -16.59
N HIS A 429 9.91 -11.48 -15.60
CA HIS A 429 9.36 -10.19 -15.18
C HIS A 429 10.43 -9.11 -15.27
N ALA A 430 10.11 -7.99 -15.90
CA ALA A 430 10.97 -6.81 -15.93
C ALA A 430 10.10 -5.57 -15.75
N ARG A 431 10.33 -4.83 -14.67
CA ARG A 431 9.63 -3.58 -14.35
C ARG A 431 10.63 -2.45 -14.16
N LEU A 432 10.33 -1.31 -14.77
CA LEU A 432 11.09 -0.08 -14.66
C LEU A 432 10.14 1.06 -14.31
N GLU A 433 10.38 1.70 -13.17
CA GLU A 433 9.63 2.88 -12.73
C GLU A 433 10.59 4.05 -12.57
N TYR A 434 10.19 5.21 -13.07
CA TYR A 434 10.93 6.46 -12.94
C TYR A 434 10.06 7.53 -12.29
N TYR A 435 10.60 8.15 -11.25
CA TYR A 435 9.99 9.24 -10.52
C TYR A 435 10.87 10.48 -10.71
N SER A 436 10.37 11.52 -11.37
CA SER A 436 11.13 12.76 -11.52
C SER A 436 11.34 13.45 -10.18
N ARG A 437 12.33 14.35 -10.07
CA ARG A 437 12.35 15.31 -8.95
C ARG A 437 11.06 16.16 -8.95
N LEU A 438 10.78 16.81 -7.82
CA LEU A 438 9.71 17.82 -7.75
C LEU A 438 10.13 19.04 -8.59
N LEU A 439 9.33 19.35 -9.60
CA LEU A 439 9.52 20.50 -10.49
C LEU A 439 8.71 21.67 -9.95
N ASN A 440 9.38 22.68 -9.42
CA ASN A 440 8.74 23.90 -8.96
C ASN A 440 8.74 24.94 -10.09
N VAL A 441 7.54 25.30 -10.56
CA VAL A 441 7.33 26.36 -11.54
C VAL A 441 6.47 27.43 -10.87
N ARG A 442 7.10 28.53 -10.44
CA ARG A 442 6.48 29.57 -9.59
C ARG A 442 5.91 28.94 -8.30
N LYS A 443 4.59 29.03 -8.06
CA LYS A 443 3.91 28.43 -6.91
C LYS A 443 3.36 27.02 -7.18
N SER A 444 3.55 26.51 -8.40
CA SER A 444 3.02 25.22 -8.83
C SER A 444 4.10 24.15 -8.74
N ARG A 445 3.75 22.98 -8.19
CA ARG A 445 4.68 21.86 -8.05
C ARG A 445 4.19 20.70 -8.92
N PHE A 446 5.08 20.14 -9.72
CA PHE A 446 4.77 19.06 -10.66
C PHE A 446 5.71 17.88 -10.47
N ARG A 447 5.21 16.68 -10.75
CA ARG A 447 6.01 15.46 -10.79
C ARG A 447 5.57 14.58 -11.95
N GLN A 448 6.54 13.97 -12.61
CA GLN A 448 6.34 12.99 -13.67
C GLN A 448 6.66 11.59 -13.16
N PHE A 449 5.75 10.67 -13.45
CA PHE A 449 5.87 9.24 -13.22
C PHE A 449 5.91 8.56 -14.58
N LEU A 450 6.83 7.61 -14.74
CA LEU A 450 6.86 6.70 -15.89
C LEU A 450 6.95 5.28 -15.37
N ASN A 451 6.23 4.35 -15.96
CA ASN A 451 6.29 2.94 -15.62
C ASN A 451 6.29 2.09 -16.89
N ILE A 452 7.14 1.06 -16.92
CA ILE A 452 7.18 0.03 -17.95
C ILE A 452 7.17 -1.30 -17.21
N ASP A 453 6.27 -2.21 -17.58
CA ASP A 453 6.12 -3.53 -16.95
C ASP A 453 5.96 -4.58 -18.05
N TYR A 454 6.91 -5.50 -18.11
CA TYR A 454 6.94 -6.61 -19.04
C TYR A 454 6.85 -7.93 -18.28
N LEU A 455 5.93 -8.79 -18.68
CA LEU A 455 5.68 -10.08 -18.04
C LEU A 455 5.47 -11.15 -19.11
N ASN A 456 6.13 -12.29 -18.99
CA ASN A 456 6.06 -13.37 -19.97
C ASN A 456 6.05 -14.74 -19.30
N ASN A 457 5.26 -15.66 -19.84
CA ASN A 457 5.29 -17.08 -19.56
C ASN A 457 5.37 -17.89 -20.87
N PRO A 458 6.55 -18.40 -21.23
CA PRO A 458 6.75 -19.08 -22.51
C PRO A 458 6.25 -20.53 -22.54
N ASN A 459 5.97 -21.14 -21.39
CA ASN A 459 5.72 -22.58 -21.25
C ASN A 459 4.66 -22.86 -20.17
N ASN A 460 3.50 -22.22 -20.35
CA ASN A 460 2.40 -22.29 -19.40
C ASN A 460 1.89 -23.72 -19.18
N PHE A 461 1.65 -24.08 -17.92
CA PHE A 461 1.03 -25.34 -17.52
C PHE A 461 -0.16 -25.12 -16.57
N PHE A 462 0.02 -24.40 -15.45
CA PHE A 462 -1.05 -24.11 -14.50
C PHE A 462 -1.42 -22.63 -14.42
N TYR A 463 -0.55 -21.71 -14.81
CA TYR A 463 -0.90 -20.30 -14.73
C TYR A 463 -2.07 -19.94 -15.65
N LYS A 464 -2.89 -19.00 -15.18
CA LYS A 464 -3.96 -18.38 -15.97
C LYS A 464 -3.36 -17.29 -16.86
N PRO A 465 -3.92 -17.05 -18.06
CA PRO A 465 -3.42 -16.01 -18.94
C PRO A 465 -3.57 -14.62 -18.30
N LEU A 466 -2.66 -13.72 -18.65
CA LEU A 466 -2.67 -12.31 -18.28
C LEU A 466 -3.80 -11.58 -19.02
N ASN A 467 -4.34 -10.55 -18.38
CA ASN A 467 -5.27 -9.60 -18.99
C ASN A 467 -4.78 -8.16 -18.82
N ILE A 468 -5.51 -7.20 -19.40
CA ILE A 468 -5.20 -5.77 -19.33
C ILE A 468 -6.29 -4.95 -18.62
N ASN A 469 -7.10 -5.60 -17.79
CA ASN A 469 -8.20 -4.95 -17.07
C ASN A 469 -7.69 -4.22 -15.81
N MET A 470 -8.20 -3.00 -15.58
CA MET A 470 -7.93 -2.18 -14.40
C MET A 470 -6.44 -2.10 -14.04
N GLU A 471 -6.06 -2.63 -12.88
CA GLU A 471 -4.69 -2.58 -12.32
C GLU A 471 -3.69 -3.44 -13.11
N ASN A 472 -4.16 -4.41 -13.89
CA ASN A 472 -3.32 -5.31 -14.68
C ASN A 472 -2.82 -4.68 -16.00
N GLY A 473 -3.38 -3.54 -16.40
CA GLY A 473 -3.01 -2.86 -17.64
C GLY A 473 -3.54 -1.43 -17.69
N ILE A 474 -4.68 -1.25 -18.35
CA ILE A 474 -5.25 0.08 -18.58
C ILE A 474 -6.36 0.35 -17.57
N TRP A 475 -6.22 1.43 -16.82
CA TRP A 475 -7.23 1.87 -15.86
C TRP A 475 -8.55 2.16 -16.57
N GLY A 476 -9.62 1.55 -16.07
CA GLY A 476 -10.96 1.66 -16.63
C GLY A 476 -11.37 0.47 -17.50
N TYR A 477 -10.43 -0.26 -18.11
CA TYR A 477 -10.76 -1.51 -18.82
C TYR A 477 -11.35 -2.53 -17.85
N ARG A 478 -12.57 -3.00 -18.13
CA ARG A 478 -13.32 -3.97 -17.33
C ARG A 478 -13.90 -5.04 -18.25
N ASP A 479 -13.89 -6.27 -17.78
CA ASP A 479 -14.52 -7.42 -18.43
C ASP A 479 -14.07 -7.65 -19.89
N THR A 480 -12.89 -7.14 -20.27
CA THR A 480 -12.32 -7.44 -21.58
C THR A 480 -11.87 -8.90 -21.58
N LYS A 481 -12.21 -9.61 -22.66
CA LYS A 481 -11.83 -11.03 -22.86
C LYS A 481 -10.43 -11.21 -23.45
N LEU A 482 -9.62 -10.15 -23.43
CA LEU A 482 -8.26 -10.16 -23.95
C LEU A 482 -7.35 -10.88 -22.96
N ASN A 483 -6.83 -12.01 -23.41
CA ASN A 483 -6.00 -12.89 -22.62
C ASN A 483 -4.75 -13.28 -23.42
N GLY A 484 -3.61 -13.41 -22.75
CA GLY A 484 -2.35 -13.85 -23.35
C GLY A 484 -1.29 -14.16 -22.29
N PHE A 485 -0.21 -14.83 -22.67
CA PHE A 485 0.86 -15.19 -21.73
C PHE A 485 2.06 -14.23 -21.73
N GLN A 486 2.04 -13.22 -22.60
CA GLN A 486 3.04 -12.16 -22.63
C GLN A 486 2.35 -10.79 -22.68
N ARG A 487 2.75 -9.89 -21.77
CA ARG A 487 2.18 -8.55 -21.61
C ARG A 487 3.29 -7.51 -21.50
N LEU A 488 3.09 -6.37 -22.17
CA LEU A 488 3.91 -5.17 -22.00
C LEU A 488 2.98 -3.99 -21.72
N ASN A 489 3.14 -3.39 -20.55
CA ASN A 489 2.46 -2.18 -20.14
C ASN A 489 3.45 -1.02 -20.11
N ALA A 490 3.03 0.14 -20.59
CA ALA A 490 3.74 1.40 -20.46
C ALA A 490 2.77 2.48 -19.97
N GLY A 491 3.20 3.29 -19.03
CA GLY A 491 2.38 4.38 -18.49
C GLY A 491 3.21 5.62 -18.20
N ALA A 492 2.55 6.77 -18.30
CA ALA A 492 3.09 8.07 -17.97
C ALA A 492 2.02 8.88 -17.23
N GLU A 493 2.32 9.32 -16.02
CA GLU A 493 1.42 10.17 -15.24
C GLU A 493 2.12 11.47 -14.85
N THR A 494 1.46 12.60 -15.11
CA THR A 494 1.90 13.92 -14.64
C THR A 494 0.97 14.33 -13.51
N VAL A 495 1.53 14.66 -12.35
CA VAL A 495 0.77 15.12 -11.17
C VAL A 495 1.10 16.56 -10.88
N TYR A 496 0.06 17.37 -10.72
CA TYR A 496 0.11 18.74 -10.25
C TYR A 496 -0.38 18.81 -8.80
N TYR A 497 0.51 19.19 -7.89
CA TYR A 497 0.17 19.42 -6.48
C TYR A 497 -0.34 20.84 -6.34
N SER A 498 -1.66 20.99 -6.21
CA SER A 498 -2.30 22.28 -6.11
C SER A 498 -2.19 22.83 -4.68
N PRO A 499 -1.99 24.15 -4.49
CA PRO A 499 -2.11 24.78 -3.18
C PRO A 499 -3.56 24.86 -2.69
N LEU A 500 -4.54 24.37 -3.47
CA LEU A 500 -5.95 24.36 -3.09
C LEU A 500 -6.17 23.46 -1.86
N LYS A 501 -6.61 24.08 -0.77
CA LYS A 501 -6.96 23.42 0.49
C LYS A 501 -8.33 23.89 0.97
N PHE A 502 -9.19 22.94 1.34
CA PHE A 502 -10.51 23.23 1.92
C PHE A 502 -10.74 22.35 3.15
N LEU A 503 -10.91 22.95 4.33
CA LEU A 503 -11.13 22.21 5.59
C LEU A 503 -10.10 21.08 5.86
N GLY A 504 -8.85 21.26 5.41
CA GLY A 504 -7.80 20.24 5.52
C GLY A 504 -7.69 19.28 4.33
N PHE A 505 -8.71 19.20 3.49
CA PHE A 505 -8.65 18.44 2.23
C PHE A 505 -7.79 19.18 1.21
N LYS A 506 -6.80 18.47 0.66
CA LYS A 506 -5.87 18.94 -0.37
C LYS A 506 -6.22 18.29 -1.70
N PHE A 507 -5.95 19.00 -2.79
CA PHE A 507 -6.28 18.58 -4.15
C PHE A 507 -5.02 18.40 -5.00
N ASN A 508 -4.88 17.24 -5.62
CA ASN A 508 -3.85 16.98 -6.63
C ASN A 508 -4.55 16.69 -7.96
N PHE A 509 -4.15 17.37 -9.03
CA PHE A 509 -4.65 17.09 -10.38
C PHE A 509 -3.67 16.18 -11.10
N PHE A 510 -4.16 15.32 -11.98
CA PHE A 510 -3.28 14.42 -12.73
C PHE A 510 -3.77 14.21 -14.16
N THR A 511 -2.82 13.91 -15.05
CA THR A 511 -3.05 13.45 -16.40
C THR A 511 -2.27 12.16 -16.63
N SER A 512 -2.87 11.18 -17.30
CA SER A 512 -2.31 9.85 -17.47
C SER A 512 -2.42 9.41 -18.93
N LEU A 513 -1.36 8.80 -19.43
CA LEU A 513 -1.28 8.09 -20.70
C LEU A 513 -0.86 6.65 -20.40
N GLN A 514 -1.62 5.68 -20.88
CA GLN A 514 -1.40 4.26 -20.66
C GLN A 514 -1.47 3.53 -22.00
N ALA A 515 -0.57 2.57 -22.18
CA ALA A 515 -0.48 1.71 -23.34
C ALA A 515 -0.24 0.27 -22.88
N SER A 516 -0.96 -0.68 -23.46
CA SER A 516 -0.80 -2.10 -23.15
C SER A 516 -0.81 -2.95 -24.43
N MET A 517 0.12 -3.89 -24.50
CA MET A 517 0.19 -4.94 -25.53
C MET A 517 0.07 -6.30 -24.86
N LEU A 518 -0.60 -7.24 -25.53
CA LEU A 518 -0.84 -8.59 -25.04
C LEU A 518 -0.83 -9.56 -26.23
N THR A 519 -0.25 -10.75 -26.05
CA THR A 519 -0.28 -11.83 -27.06
C THR A 519 -1.66 -12.48 -27.15
N ALA A 520 -2.65 -11.74 -27.65
CA ALA A 520 -4.03 -12.20 -27.77
C ALA A 520 -4.36 -12.77 -29.16
N LYS A 521 -3.65 -12.33 -30.22
CA LYS A 521 -3.87 -12.75 -31.62
C LYS A 521 -2.69 -13.52 -32.22
N SER A 522 -1.48 -13.19 -31.78
CA SER A 522 -0.23 -13.74 -32.29
C SER A 522 0.72 -13.98 -31.12
N ASP A 523 1.54 -15.02 -31.21
CA ASP A 523 2.57 -15.33 -30.20
C ASP A 523 3.68 -14.28 -30.15
N ASP A 524 3.91 -13.58 -31.27
CA ASP A 524 4.80 -12.42 -31.31
C ASP A 524 4.08 -11.17 -30.77
N LEU A 525 4.53 -10.68 -29.60
CA LEU A 525 3.97 -9.51 -28.92
C LEU A 525 3.84 -8.29 -29.85
N PHE A 526 4.85 -7.99 -30.67
CA PHE A 526 4.86 -6.75 -31.47
C PHE A 526 3.92 -6.78 -32.68
N LYS A 527 3.40 -7.96 -33.05
CA LYS A 527 2.35 -8.11 -34.08
C LYS A 527 0.95 -7.91 -33.52
N ASN A 528 0.79 -7.80 -32.20
CA ASN A 528 -0.50 -7.57 -31.57
C ASN A 528 -0.82 -6.06 -31.50
N PRO A 529 -2.12 -5.69 -31.46
CA PRO A 529 -2.52 -4.31 -31.34
C PRO A 529 -2.08 -3.69 -30.00
N ILE A 530 -1.70 -2.41 -30.04
CA ILE A 530 -1.42 -1.60 -28.85
C ILE A 530 -2.71 -0.97 -28.37
N TYR A 531 -3.20 -1.32 -27.19
CA TYR A 531 -4.37 -0.68 -26.57
C TYR A 531 -3.96 0.59 -25.82
N LEU A 532 -4.76 1.65 -25.91
CA LEU A 532 -4.46 2.95 -25.33
C LEU A 532 -5.55 3.44 -24.37
N GLY A 533 -5.12 4.17 -23.34
CA GLY A 533 -5.98 4.95 -22.46
C GLY A 533 -5.35 6.30 -22.14
N VAL A 534 -6.09 7.38 -22.41
CA VAL A 534 -5.68 8.74 -22.09
C VAL A 534 -6.71 9.33 -21.15
N GLY A 535 -6.29 9.86 -20.02
CA GLY A 535 -7.22 10.40 -19.05
C GLY A 535 -6.61 11.42 -18.12
N GLY A 536 -7.45 11.90 -17.22
CA GLY A 536 -7.05 12.85 -16.21
C GLY A 536 -8.15 13.05 -15.18
N GLY A 537 -7.81 13.77 -14.14
CA GLY A 537 -8.73 13.98 -13.03
C GLY A 537 -8.08 14.66 -11.86
N PHE A 538 -8.67 14.46 -10.69
CA PHE A 538 -8.13 14.96 -9.44
C PHE A 538 -8.32 13.96 -8.30
N ARG A 539 -7.43 14.08 -7.33
CA ARG A 539 -7.37 13.29 -6.10
C ARG A 539 -7.56 14.24 -4.92
N VAL A 540 -8.38 13.85 -3.96
CA VAL A 540 -8.69 14.64 -2.76
C VAL A 540 -8.38 13.81 -1.52
N ARG A 541 -7.60 14.38 -0.60
CA ARG A 541 -7.25 13.72 0.65
C ARG A 541 -7.08 14.71 1.78
N ASN A 542 -7.46 14.31 2.99
CA ASN A 542 -7.10 15.02 4.22
C ASN A 542 -6.14 14.13 5.02
N GLU A 543 -4.88 14.54 5.14
CA GLU A 543 -3.84 13.75 5.82
C GLU A 543 -4.04 13.63 7.33
N ASN A 544 -4.92 14.45 7.93
CA ASN A 544 -5.25 14.37 9.36
C ASN A 544 -6.41 13.41 9.63
N LEU A 545 -7.06 12.87 8.59
CA LEU A 545 -8.18 11.94 8.71
C LEU A 545 -7.74 10.56 8.20
N SER A 546 -8.21 9.50 8.84
CA SER A 546 -7.98 8.13 8.38
C SER A 546 -8.91 7.75 7.22
N LEU A 547 -8.93 8.58 6.16
CA LEU A 547 -9.74 8.38 4.96
C LEU A 547 -8.86 7.99 3.77
N ASN A 548 -9.39 7.09 2.94
CA ASN A 548 -8.81 6.81 1.63
C ASN A 548 -8.87 8.05 0.74
N THR A 549 -8.01 8.09 -0.27
CA THR A 549 -7.98 9.23 -1.20
C THR A 549 -9.13 9.10 -2.19
N ILE A 550 -9.96 10.14 -2.30
CA ILE A 550 -11.04 10.17 -3.29
C ILE A 550 -10.42 10.52 -4.64
N LYS A 551 -10.58 9.67 -5.65
CA LYS A 551 -10.13 9.86 -7.02
C LYS A 551 -11.35 10.06 -7.92
N VAL A 552 -11.39 11.20 -8.60
CA VAL A 552 -12.35 11.50 -9.66
C VAL A 552 -11.60 11.56 -10.98
N SER A 553 -11.98 10.76 -11.97
CA SER A 553 -11.25 10.67 -13.22
C SER A 553 -12.13 10.42 -14.43
N GLY A 554 -11.70 10.95 -15.57
CA GLY A 554 -12.24 10.63 -16.89
C GLY A 554 -11.17 10.10 -17.82
N TYR A 555 -11.52 9.05 -18.57
CA TYR A 555 -10.63 8.40 -19.53
C TYR A 555 -11.29 8.27 -20.90
N TYR A 556 -10.48 8.43 -21.94
CA TYR A 556 -10.80 8.17 -23.33
C TYR A 556 -9.92 7.03 -23.86
N PHE A 557 -10.54 6.11 -24.59
CA PHE A 557 -9.93 4.88 -25.08
C PHE A 557 -10.11 4.83 -26.62
N PRO A 558 -9.12 5.27 -27.41
CA PRO A 558 -9.24 5.38 -28.86
C PRO A 558 -9.57 4.05 -29.56
N ASN A 559 -9.08 2.93 -29.01
CA ASN A 559 -9.22 1.60 -29.57
C ASN A 559 -9.73 0.59 -28.52
N ALA A 560 -10.77 0.99 -27.79
CA ALA A 560 -11.40 0.17 -26.77
C ALA A 560 -11.88 -1.19 -27.35
N PRO A 561 -11.46 -2.34 -26.79
CA PRO A 561 -11.97 -3.65 -27.19
C PRO A 561 -13.38 -3.89 -26.63
N PRO A 562 -14.28 -4.60 -27.32
CA PRO A 562 -15.59 -4.96 -26.78
C PRO A 562 -15.45 -5.74 -25.45
N PRO A 563 -16.28 -5.48 -24.42
CA PRO A 563 -17.47 -4.61 -24.38
C PRO A 563 -17.19 -3.16 -23.91
N MET A 564 -15.93 -2.72 -23.88
CA MET A 564 -15.57 -1.40 -23.38
C MET A 564 -16.15 -0.27 -24.23
N LYS A 565 -16.58 0.80 -23.56
CA LYS A 565 -16.94 2.07 -24.21
C LYS A 565 -15.69 2.92 -24.38
N ASN A 566 -15.67 3.79 -25.38
CA ASN A 566 -14.54 4.68 -25.66
C ASN A 566 -14.35 5.78 -24.61
N PHE A 567 -15.33 6.02 -23.73
CA PHE A 567 -15.23 7.03 -22.68
C PHE A 567 -15.79 6.51 -21.36
N GLN A 568 -15.12 6.87 -20.27
CA GLN A 568 -15.51 6.47 -18.92
C GLN A 568 -15.26 7.59 -17.93
N LEU A 569 -16.23 7.81 -17.03
CA LEU A 569 -16.10 8.64 -15.84
C LEU A 569 -16.20 7.74 -14.61
N GLU A 570 -15.33 7.97 -13.63
CA GLU A 570 -15.28 7.18 -12.42
C GLU A 570 -15.02 8.07 -11.21
N ILE A 571 -15.75 7.80 -10.13
CA ILE A 571 -15.46 8.30 -8.78
C ILE A 571 -15.21 7.07 -7.93
N THR A 572 -14.03 6.99 -7.33
CA THR A 572 -13.61 5.84 -6.52
C THR A 572 -12.71 6.29 -5.38
N THR A 573 -12.53 5.45 -4.37
CA THR A 573 -11.50 5.64 -3.35
C THR A 573 -10.29 4.78 -3.70
N ILE A 574 -9.10 5.36 -3.59
CA ILE A 574 -7.84 4.65 -3.75
C ILE A 574 -7.12 4.61 -2.40
N VAL A 575 -6.49 3.48 -2.14
CA VAL A 575 -5.62 3.31 -0.97
C VAL A 575 -4.42 4.26 -1.06
N ASP A 576 -3.87 4.53 0.10
CA ASP A 576 -2.70 5.35 0.26
C ASP A 576 -1.45 4.68 -0.33
N PHE A 577 -0.95 5.18 -1.48
CA PHE A 577 0.29 4.68 -2.05
C PHE A 577 1.49 5.08 -1.18
N ARG A 578 2.28 4.09 -0.80
CA ARG A 578 3.58 4.23 -0.12
C ARG A 578 4.58 3.31 -0.81
N PHE A 579 5.87 3.66 -0.76
CA PHE A 579 6.90 2.70 -1.12
C PHE A 579 6.83 1.50 -0.19
N ASP A 580 7.03 0.32 -0.74
CA ASP A 580 7.27 -0.85 0.09
C ASP A 580 8.69 -0.76 0.66
N ILE A 581 8.76 -0.61 1.98
CA ILE A 581 9.96 -0.32 2.74
C ILE A 581 10.45 -1.55 3.53
N SER A 582 9.83 -2.73 3.37
CA SER A 582 10.31 -3.94 4.03
C SER A 582 11.24 -4.69 3.09
N ALA A 583 12.52 -4.84 3.47
CA ALA A 583 13.44 -5.68 2.70
C ALA A 583 13.01 -7.15 2.75
N LEU A 584 12.71 -7.64 3.96
CA LEU A 584 12.35 -9.04 4.22
C LEU A 584 10.84 -9.21 4.21
N LYS A 585 10.34 -10.20 3.47
CA LYS A 585 8.91 -10.54 3.35
C LYS A 585 8.73 -12.06 3.27
N ALA A 586 7.48 -12.52 3.36
CA ALA A 586 7.17 -13.93 3.16
C ALA A 586 7.69 -14.42 1.80
N PRO A 587 8.50 -15.50 1.75
CA PRO A 587 8.94 -16.11 0.49
C PRO A 587 7.76 -16.44 -0.41
N GLY A 588 7.91 -16.27 -1.73
CA GLY A 588 6.83 -16.51 -2.67
C GLY A 588 7.31 -16.94 -4.04
N PHE A 589 6.39 -17.44 -4.85
CA PHE A 589 6.62 -17.59 -6.28
C PHE A 589 6.65 -16.22 -6.94
N LEU A 590 7.47 -16.05 -7.98
CA LEU A 590 7.44 -14.85 -8.81
C LEU A 590 6.05 -14.69 -9.40
N SER A 591 5.44 -13.51 -9.21
CA SER A 591 4.02 -13.32 -9.51
C SER A 591 3.77 -13.23 -11.01
N PHE A 592 2.81 -14.01 -11.52
CA PHE A 592 2.33 -13.94 -12.89
C PHE A 592 0.87 -13.47 -12.94
N ARG A 593 0.63 -12.15 -12.89
CA ARG A 593 -0.70 -11.54 -12.98
C ARG A 593 -0.67 -10.10 -13.46
#